data_AF-A0A2S7Q0Q2-F1
#
_entry.id   AF-A0A2S7Q0Q2-F1
#
_cell.length_a   1.000
_cell.length_b   1.000
_cell.length_c   1.000
_cell.angle_alpha   90.00
_cell.angle_beta   90.00
_cell.angle_gamma   90.00
#
_symmetry.space_group_name_H-M   'P 1'
#
loop_
_entity.id
_entity.type
_entity.pdbx_description
1 polymer ?
#
loop_
_entity_poly.entity_id
_entity_poly.type
_entity_poly.pdbx_seq_one_letter_code
_entity_poly.pdbx_strand_id
1 'polypeptide(L)'
;MLIKNTRNNKQVKIMDPDCAICSQPATAKCECEANGLTVAVRQAEQRMMTGLYNDIRTWVRGHAQDYILSYFSVLTTRRKEEHASQIHRITERAAYYYNARPHPSEISHADAELKRGIDEDWRASVQRYPEVLEYFFSLVELTLPPDDDPGVRDPPLSALGGGGRKAPRERERIERGSTPAIADASVDRRQRRIGTPAGEGHRERRDTGKLETDDCASAARRHPCTAAFFEEGSACVCACDGLCLR
;
A
#
# COMPACT_ATOMS: atom_id res chain seq x y z
N MET A 1 53.09 52.08 -21.94
CA MET A 1 52.88 52.00 -20.48
C MET A 1 52.99 50.55 -20.05
N LEU A 2 53.85 50.20 -19.08
CA LEU A 2 53.89 48.84 -18.53
C LEU A 2 53.02 48.75 -17.26
N ILE A 3 51.97 47.93 -17.30
CA ILE A 3 51.28 47.49 -16.07
C ILE A 3 51.93 46.16 -15.66
N LYS A 4 53.02 46.26 -14.88
CA LYS A 4 53.62 45.09 -14.20
C LYS A 4 52.70 44.68 -13.05
N ASN A 5 51.84 43.68 -13.27
CA ASN A 5 51.12 42.99 -12.19
C ASN A 5 52.04 42.03 -11.43
N THR A 6 53.07 42.58 -10.77
CA THR A 6 53.93 41.83 -9.85
C THR A 6 53.22 41.73 -8.50
N ARG A 7 52.41 40.69 -8.29
CA ARG A 7 51.76 40.43 -6.98
C ARG A 7 51.84 38.96 -6.57
N ASN A 8 52.78 38.69 -5.68
CA ASN A 8 52.75 37.62 -4.67
C ASN A 8 52.43 36.19 -5.14
N ASN A 9 53.43 35.53 -5.73
CA ASN A 9 53.53 34.07 -5.70
C ASN A 9 53.83 33.61 -4.25
N LYS A 10 52.82 33.66 -3.37
CA LYS A 10 52.90 33.02 -2.05
C LYS A 10 52.83 31.51 -2.29
N GLN A 11 53.91 30.81 -1.96
CA GLN A 11 53.98 29.36 -2.03
C GLN A 11 53.04 28.75 -0.99
N VAL A 12 51.79 28.51 -1.38
CA VAL A 12 50.79 27.85 -0.53
C VAL A 12 51.26 26.42 -0.30
N LYS A 13 51.68 26.10 0.92
CA LYS A 13 51.87 24.70 1.33
C LYS A 13 50.49 24.06 1.41
N ILE A 14 50.14 23.32 0.37
CA ILE A 14 49.06 22.35 0.43
C ILE A 14 49.57 21.21 1.31
N MET A 15 48.89 20.97 2.42
CA MET A 15 49.13 19.85 3.32
C MET A 15 47.89 18.96 3.26
N ASP A 16 48.08 17.66 3.06
CA ASP A 16 46.99 16.70 3.12
C ASP A 16 46.48 16.58 4.56
N PRO A 17 45.15 16.47 4.79
CA PRO A 17 44.61 16.28 6.12
C PRO A 17 44.89 14.87 6.66
N ASP A 18 45.02 14.77 7.99
CA ASP A 18 44.94 13.48 8.68
C ASP A 18 43.48 12.96 8.67
N CYS A 19 43.30 11.65 8.79
CA CYS A 19 41.98 11.04 8.72
C CYS A 19 41.05 11.53 9.85
N ALA A 20 39.86 12.00 9.49
CA ALA A 20 38.86 12.57 10.38
C ALA A 20 38.28 11.58 11.42
N ILE A 21 38.54 10.27 11.26
CA ILE A 21 38.02 9.22 12.15
C ILE A 21 39.11 8.60 13.04
N CYS A 22 40.32 8.37 12.51
CA CYS A 22 41.40 7.69 13.25
C CYS A 22 42.69 8.53 13.40
N SER A 23 42.71 9.74 12.87
CA SER A 23 43.82 10.71 12.93
C SER A 23 45.17 10.18 12.43
N GLN A 24 45.15 9.16 11.57
CA GLN A 24 46.32 8.70 10.84
C GLN A 24 46.60 9.63 9.65
N PRO A 25 47.88 9.90 9.31
CA PRO A 25 48.22 10.77 8.19
C PRO A 25 47.77 10.19 6.85
N ALA A 26 47.54 11.04 5.85
CA ALA A 26 47.12 10.63 4.50
C ALA A 26 48.04 9.56 3.87
N THR A 27 49.32 9.54 4.23
CA THR A 27 50.30 8.54 3.82
C THR A 27 49.99 7.11 4.30
N ALA A 28 49.23 6.95 5.38
CA ALA A 28 48.81 5.67 5.93
C ALA A 28 47.68 5.00 5.14
N LYS A 29 46.97 5.74 4.26
CA LYS A 29 45.94 5.24 3.34
C LYS A 29 44.87 4.34 4.00
N CYS A 30 44.41 4.72 5.19
CA CYS A 30 43.34 4.00 5.88
C CYS A 30 41.96 4.21 5.22
N GLU A 31 41.08 3.22 5.29
CA GLU A 31 39.77 3.22 4.63
C GLU A 31 38.62 3.80 5.48
N CYS A 32 38.92 4.36 6.67
CA CYS A 32 37.91 4.71 7.67
C CYS A 32 36.83 5.66 7.12
N GLU A 33 37.22 6.71 6.39
CA GLU A 33 36.29 7.69 5.82
C GLU A 33 35.43 7.13 4.70
N ALA A 34 36.01 6.32 3.80
CA ALA A 34 35.28 5.67 2.71
C ALA A 34 34.25 4.67 3.26
N ASN A 35 34.61 3.92 4.30
CA ASN A 35 33.70 3.02 4.99
C ASN A 35 32.61 3.80 5.76
N GLY A 36 32.96 4.91 6.41
CA GLY A 36 32.01 5.81 7.08
C GLY A 36 30.98 6.40 6.10
N LEU A 37 31.43 6.89 4.94
CA LEU A 37 30.56 7.37 3.86
C LEU A 37 29.64 6.25 3.35
N THR A 38 30.17 5.05 3.11
CA THR A 38 29.39 3.89 2.66
C THR A 38 28.25 3.54 3.63
N VAL A 39 28.53 3.57 4.94
CA VAL A 39 27.50 3.36 5.98
C VAL A 39 26.49 4.52 6.00
N ALA A 40 26.94 5.77 5.89
CA ALA A 40 26.07 6.94 5.87
C ALA A 40 25.10 6.94 4.68
N VAL A 41 25.56 6.54 3.48
CA VAL A 41 24.73 6.37 2.28
C VAL A 41 23.64 5.33 2.52
N ARG A 42 23.99 4.12 3.00
CA ARG A 42 23.00 3.07 3.32
C ARG A 42 21.96 3.54 4.36
N GLN A 43 22.37 4.30 5.36
CA GLN A 43 21.44 4.87 6.35
C GLN A 43 20.53 5.97 5.76
N ALA A 44 21.02 6.76 4.81
CA ALA A 44 20.21 7.76 4.10
C ALA A 44 19.19 7.07 3.18
N GLU A 45 19.64 6.11 2.37
CA GLU A 45 18.80 5.26 1.53
C GLU A 45 17.68 4.59 2.34
N GLN A 46 18.02 3.89 3.43
CA GLN A 46 17.03 3.22 4.27
C GLN A 46 15.97 4.20 4.83
N ARG A 47 16.35 5.43 5.19
CA ARG A 47 15.40 6.44 5.72
C ARG A 47 14.51 7.05 4.65
N MET A 48 15.02 7.24 3.42
CA MET A 48 14.31 7.97 2.38
C MET A 48 13.57 7.06 1.38
N MET A 49 14.20 5.95 0.97
CA MET A 49 13.67 5.05 -0.05
C MET A 49 12.68 4.02 0.49
N THR A 50 12.75 3.64 1.78
CA THR A 50 11.86 2.59 2.34
C THR A 50 10.38 2.94 2.22
N GLY A 51 9.99 4.21 2.47
CA GLY A 51 8.61 4.67 2.30
C GLY A 51 8.16 4.51 0.86
N LEU A 52 8.93 5.08 -0.08
CA LEU A 52 8.68 5.02 -1.51
C LEU A 52 8.53 3.58 -2.02
N TYR A 53 9.42 2.66 -1.62
CA TYR A 53 9.30 1.24 -2.00
C TYR A 53 8.06 0.55 -1.42
N ASN A 54 7.59 0.95 -0.24
CA ASN A 54 6.35 0.41 0.33
C ASN A 54 5.11 0.93 -0.38
N ASP A 55 5.11 2.21 -0.76
CA ASP A 55 4.04 2.81 -1.55
C ASP A 55 3.95 2.16 -2.94
N ILE A 56 5.10 1.99 -3.62
CA ILE A 56 5.20 1.26 -4.89
C ILE A 56 4.66 -0.17 -4.77
N ARG A 57 5.13 -0.95 -3.78
CA ARG A 57 4.65 -2.33 -3.57
C ARG A 57 3.13 -2.38 -3.31
N THR A 58 2.61 -1.44 -2.54
CA THR A 58 1.18 -1.37 -2.21
C THR A 58 0.35 -1.04 -3.45
N TRP A 59 0.82 -0.06 -4.25
CA TRP A 59 0.19 0.33 -5.51
C TRP A 59 0.20 -0.83 -6.52
N VAL A 60 1.36 -1.45 -6.78
CA VAL A 60 1.49 -2.59 -7.71
C VAL A 60 0.61 -3.76 -7.28
N ARG A 61 0.61 -4.11 -5.99
CA ARG A 61 -0.20 -5.20 -5.44
C ARG A 61 -1.70 -4.96 -5.68
N GLY A 62 -2.20 -3.75 -5.42
CA GLY A 62 -3.60 -3.40 -5.64
C GLY A 62 -4.01 -3.58 -7.10
N HIS A 63 -3.26 -2.96 -8.01
CA HIS A 63 -3.58 -3.02 -9.45
C HIS A 63 -3.45 -4.44 -10.04
N ALA A 64 -2.47 -5.23 -9.59
CA ALA A 64 -2.35 -6.63 -9.97
C ALA A 64 -3.53 -7.47 -9.47
N GLN A 65 -3.97 -7.25 -8.22
CA GLN A 65 -5.14 -7.94 -7.66
C GLN A 65 -6.43 -7.58 -8.43
N ASP A 66 -6.67 -6.30 -8.70
CA ASP A 66 -7.86 -5.84 -9.43
C ASP A 66 -7.88 -6.36 -10.88
N TYR A 67 -6.72 -6.41 -11.54
CA TYR A 67 -6.58 -7.00 -12.87
C TYR A 67 -6.91 -8.51 -12.89
N ILE A 68 -6.39 -9.28 -11.94
CA ILE A 68 -6.65 -10.72 -11.86
C ILE A 68 -8.10 -11.02 -11.49
N LEU A 69 -8.69 -10.26 -10.55
CA LEU A 69 -10.10 -10.43 -10.16
C LEU A 69 -11.06 -10.04 -11.30
N SER A 70 -10.80 -8.95 -12.01
CA SER A 70 -11.62 -8.56 -13.17
C SER A 70 -11.52 -9.59 -14.30
N TYR A 71 -10.32 -10.09 -14.61
CA TYR A 71 -10.12 -11.17 -15.59
C TYR A 71 -10.88 -12.45 -15.22
N PHE A 72 -10.77 -12.90 -13.96
CA PHE A 72 -11.49 -14.06 -13.44
C PHE A 72 -13.01 -13.88 -13.44
N SER A 73 -13.51 -12.65 -13.21
CA SER A 73 -14.95 -12.36 -13.25
C SER A 73 -15.56 -12.60 -14.64
N VAL A 74 -14.82 -12.34 -15.72
CA VAL A 74 -15.26 -12.61 -17.10
C VAL A 74 -15.34 -14.12 -17.36
N LEU A 75 -14.32 -14.88 -16.96
CA LEU A 75 -14.29 -16.34 -17.12
C LEU A 75 -15.43 -17.03 -16.37
N THR A 76 -15.62 -16.67 -15.10
CA THR A 76 -16.68 -17.25 -14.25
C THR A 76 -18.08 -16.83 -14.67
N THR A 77 -18.26 -15.63 -15.24
CA THR A 77 -19.55 -15.23 -15.82
C THR A 77 -19.92 -16.13 -16.99
N ARG A 78 -18.99 -16.35 -17.94
CA ARG A 78 -19.22 -17.26 -19.08
C ARG A 78 -19.56 -18.68 -18.63
N ARG A 79 -18.83 -19.24 -17.65
CA ARG A 79 -19.14 -20.60 -17.14
C ARG A 79 -20.51 -20.68 -16.45
N LYS A 80 -20.95 -19.63 -15.76
CA LYS A 80 -22.29 -19.58 -15.15
C LYS A 80 -23.39 -19.55 -16.21
N GLU A 81 -23.19 -18.84 -17.31
CA GLU A 81 -24.11 -18.84 -18.46
C GLU A 81 -24.16 -20.21 -19.15
N GLU A 82 -23.00 -20.82 -19.41
CA GLU A 82 -22.88 -22.18 -19.95
C GLU A 82 -23.64 -23.20 -19.08
N HIS A 83 -23.39 -23.18 -17.76
CA HIS A 83 -24.07 -24.05 -16.79
C HIS A 83 -25.58 -23.77 -16.70
N ALA A 84 -26.02 -22.51 -16.70
CA ALA A 84 -27.45 -22.19 -16.73
C ALA A 84 -28.15 -22.80 -17.96
N SER A 85 -27.49 -22.78 -19.12
CA SER A 85 -27.99 -23.45 -20.33
C SER A 85 -28.01 -24.98 -20.22
N GLN A 86 -27.03 -25.58 -19.50
CA GLN A 86 -26.97 -27.01 -19.22
C GLN A 86 -28.13 -27.45 -18.30
N ILE A 87 -28.38 -26.71 -17.22
CA ILE A 87 -29.50 -26.95 -16.29
C ILE A 87 -30.85 -26.79 -17.01
N HIS A 88 -31.00 -25.80 -17.91
CA HIS A 88 -32.21 -25.67 -18.74
C HIS A 88 -32.44 -26.93 -19.58
N ARG A 89 -31.42 -27.42 -20.31
CA ARG A 89 -31.51 -28.65 -21.13
C ARG A 89 -31.83 -29.90 -20.30
N ILE A 90 -31.23 -30.04 -19.12
CA ILE A 90 -31.51 -31.16 -18.19
C ILE A 90 -32.99 -31.11 -17.75
N THR A 91 -33.49 -29.92 -17.41
CA THR A 91 -34.88 -29.69 -16.98
C THR A 91 -35.88 -29.96 -18.11
N GLU A 92 -35.63 -29.41 -19.30
CA GLU A 92 -36.46 -29.59 -20.49
C GLU A 92 -36.54 -31.08 -20.92
N ARG A 93 -35.41 -31.79 -20.91
CA ARG A 93 -35.35 -33.23 -21.17
C ARG A 93 -36.19 -34.04 -20.16
N ALA A 94 -36.08 -33.70 -18.87
CA ALA A 94 -36.85 -34.38 -17.82
C ALA A 94 -38.36 -34.15 -17.98
N ALA A 95 -38.77 -32.92 -18.31
CA ALA A 95 -40.16 -32.58 -18.59
C ALA A 95 -40.69 -33.30 -19.85
N TYR A 96 -39.93 -33.31 -20.95
CA TYR A 96 -40.39 -33.89 -22.23
C TYR A 96 -40.53 -35.43 -22.19
N TYR A 97 -39.52 -36.15 -21.69
CA TYR A 97 -39.51 -37.62 -21.75
C TYR A 97 -40.23 -38.30 -20.59
N TYR A 98 -40.22 -37.68 -19.40
CA TYR A 98 -40.71 -38.31 -18.17
C TYR A 98 -41.85 -37.55 -17.49
N ASN A 99 -42.25 -36.38 -18.03
CA ASN A 99 -43.22 -35.46 -17.43
C ASN A 99 -42.91 -35.20 -15.93
N ALA A 100 -41.62 -35.13 -15.61
CA ALA A 100 -41.10 -35.13 -14.24
C ALA A 100 -40.05 -34.03 -14.05
N ARG A 101 -39.71 -33.77 -12.78
CA ARG A 101 -38.58 -32.89 -12.45
C ARG A 101 -37.25 -33.61 -12.75
N PRO A 102 -36.19 -32.87 -13.11
CA PRO A 102 -34.86 -33.44 -13.28
C PRO A 102 -34.38 -34.16 -12.02
N HIS A 103 -33.65 -35.27 -12.20
CA HIS A 103 -33.19 -36.09 -11.09
C HIS A 103 -32.08 -35.37 -10.30
N PRO A 104 -32.11 -35.34 -8.95
CA PRO A 104 -31.15 -34.56 -8.16
C PRO A 104 -29.67 -34.86 -8.44
N SER A 105 -29.33 -36.11 -8.79
CA SER A 105 -27.95 -36.48 -9.11
C SER A 105 -27.42 -35.86 -10.42
N GLU A 106 -28.29 -35.54 -11.38
CA GLU A 106 -27.90 -34.90 -12.64
C GLU A 106 -27.55 -33.43 -12.41
N ILE A 107 -28.32 -32.75 -11.55
CA ILE A 107 -28.05 -31.38 -11.11
C ILE A 107 -26.74 -31.35 -10.31
N SER A 108 -26.59 -32.19 -9.29
CA SER A 108 -25.37 -32.19 -8.47
C SER A 108 -24.10 -32.53 -9.27
N HIS A 109 -24.21 -33.33 -10.34
CA HIS A 109 -23.10 -33.57 -11.25
C HIS A 109 -22.74 -32.32 -12.07
N ALA A 110 -23.75 -31.61 -12.61
CA ALA A 110 -23.53 -30.34 -13.32
C ALA A 110 -22.96 -29.23 -12.41
N ASP A 111 -23.40 -29.18 -11.15
CA ASP A 111 -22.87 -28.25 -10.13
C ASP A 111 -21.39 -28.55 -9.81
N ALA A 112 -21.05 -29.83 -9.63
CA ALA A 112 -19.67 -30.28 -9.38
C ALA A 112 -18.75 -29.99 -10.58
N GLU A 113 -19.26 -30.17 -11.80
CA GLU A 113 -18.55 -29.82 -13.03
C GLU A 113 -18.31 -28.31 -13.16
N LEU A 114 -19.32 -27.48 -12.89
CA LEU A 114 -19.17 -26.02 -12.84
C LEU A 114 -18.11 -25.63 -11.81
N LYS A 115 -18.18 -26.16 -10.59
CA LYS A 115 -17.21 -25.84 -9.53
C LYS A 115 -15.78 -26.16 -9.96
N ARG A 116 -15.54 -27.37 -10.49
CA ARG A 116 -14.23 -27.78 -11.01
C ARG A 116 -13.73 -26.83 -12.11
N GLY A 117 -14.62 -26.36 -12.99
CA GLY A 117 -14.28 -25.37 -14.01
C GLY A 117 -13.89 -24.00 -13.43
N ILE A 118 -14.60 -23.53 -12.40
CA ILE A 118 -14.28 -22.29 -11.69
C ILE A 118 -12.94 -22.41 -10.94
N ASP A 119 -12.69 -23.54 -10.27
CA ASP A 119 -11.43 -23.81 -9.56
C ASP A 119 -10.22 -23.80 -10.53
N GLU A 120 -10.41 -24.34 -11.75
CA GLU A 120 -9.41 -24.33 -12.83
C GLU A 120 -9.13 -22.91 -13.33
N ASP A 121 -10.17 -22.11 -13.62
CA ASP A 121 -10.02 -20.71 -14.06
C ASP A 121 -9.32 -19.87 -12.98
N TRP A 122 -9.60 -20.13 -11.71
CA TRP A 122 -8.94 -19.43 -10.60
C TRP A 122 -7.46 -19.76 -10.56
N ARG A 123 -7.09 -21.04 -10.65
CA ARG A 123 -5.69 -21.48 -10.71
C ARG A 123 -4.95 -20.86 -11.90
N ALA A 124 -5.55 -20.89 -13.09
CA ALA A 124 -4.99 -20.29 -14.29
C ALA A 124 -4.85 -18.75 -14.16
N SER A 125 -5.78 -18.08 -13.48
CA SER A 125 -5.70 -16.63 -13.24
C SER A 125 -4.57 -16.28 -12.27
N VAL A 126 -4.43 -17.02 -11.16
CA VAL A 126 -3.36 -16.84 -10.17
C VAL A 126 -1.96 -17.09 -10.76
N GLN A 127 -1.84 -18.02 -11.71
CA GLN A 127 -0.56 -18.30 -12.38
C GLN A 127 0.00 -17.11 -13.18
N ARG A 128 -0.83 -16.11 -13.52
CA ARG A 128 -0.43 -14.90 -14.27
C ARG A 128 0.14 -13.78 -13.40
N TYR A 129 0.29 -13.98 -12.09
CA TYR A 129 0.83 -12.95 -11.22
C TYR A 129 2.25 -12.47 -11.61
N PRO A 130 3.23 -13.33 -11.99
CA PRO A 130 4.57 -12.87 -12.33
C PRO A 130 4.60 -11.80 -13.43
N GLU A 131 3.92 -12.07 -14.56
CA GLU A 131 3.90 -11.18 -15.72
C GLU A 131 3.08 -9.91 -15.46
N VAL A 132 1.99 -10.02 -14.69
CA VAL A 132 1.16 -8.87 -14.30
C VAL A 132 1.92 -7.96 -13.33
N LEU A 133 2.67 -8.52 -12.38
CA LEU A 133 3.53 -7.76 -11.48
C LEU A 133 4.68 -7.08 -12.25
N GLU A 134 5.35 -7.80 -13.14
CA GLU A 134 6.41 -7.24 -14.00
C GLU A 134 5.90 -6.05 -14.82
N TYR A 135 4.73 -6.18 -15.46
CA TYR A 135 4.07 -5.08 -16.17
C TYR A 135 3.84 -3.87 -15.26
N PHE A 136 3.20 -4.04 -14.09
CA PHE A 136 2.92 -2.90 -13.21
C PHE A 136 4.18 -2.29 -12.60
N PHE A 137 5.23 -3.06 -12.32
CA PHE A 137 6.54 -2.51 -11.93
C PHE A 137 7.21 -1.74 -13.07
N SER A 138 7.04 -2.16 -14.32
CA SER A 138 7.61 -1.44 -15.49
C SER A 138 7.02 -0.04 -15.72
N LEU A 139 5.84 0.24 -15.15
CA LEU A 139 5.19 1.56 -15.20
C LEU A 139 5.74 2.54 -14.15
N VAL A 140 6.58 2.08 -13.23
CA VAL A 140 7.13 2.90 -12.13
C VAL A 140 8.43 3.55 -12.57
N GLU A 141 8.35 4.85 -12.88
CA GLU A 141 9.52 5.65 -13.26
C GLU A 141 10.10 6.40 -12.05
N LEU A 142 11.42 6.33 -11.86
CA LEU A 142 12.18 7.12 -10.89
C LEU A 142 13.26 7.91 -11.62
N THR A 143 13.10 9.22 -11.70
CA THR A 143 14.05 10.11 -12.37
C THR A 143 15.01 10.75 -11.35
N LEU A 144 16.28 10.90 -11.76
CA LEU A 144 17.27 11.64 -10.99
C LEU A 144 17.34 13.09 -11.50
N PRO A 145 17.52 14.10 -10.61
CA PRO A 145 17.79 15.46 -11.05
C PRO A 145 19.14 15.53 -11.79
N PRO A 146 19.30 16.42 -12.77
CA PRO A 146 20.57 16.60 -13.48
C PRO A 146 21.61 17.30 -12.59
N ASP A 147 22.90 17.03 -12.83
CA ASP A 147 24.04 17.60 -12.08
C ASP A 147 24.08 19.15 -12.11
N ASP A 148 23.41 19.77 -13.08
CA ASP A 148 23.32 21.21 -13.26
C ASP A 148 22.16 21.88 -12.48
N ASP A 149 21.30 21.09 -11.81
CA ASP A 149 20.20 21.60 -11.00
C ASP A 149 20.74 22.42 -9.81
N PRO A 150 20.21 23.65 -9.56
CA PRO A 150 20.66 24.47 -8.43
C PRO A 150 20.48 23.79 -7.06
N GLY A 151 19.50 22.90 -6.91
CA GLY A 151 19.30 22.10 -5.69
C GLY A 151 20.35 21.01 -5.48
N VAL A 152 21.01 20.55 -6.56
CA VAL A 152 22.15 19.62 -6.52
C VAL A 152 23.46 20.36 -6.29
N ARG A 153 23.65 21.50 -6.96
CA ARG A 153 24.88 22.32 -6.87
C ARG A 153 25.03 23.07 -5.55
N ASP A 154 23.97 23.72 -5.09
CA ASP A 154 23.94 24.54 -3.88
C ASP A 154 22.87 24.00 -2.90
N PRO A 155 23.03 22.76 -2.37
CA PRO A 155 22.06 22.18 -1.46
C PRO A 155 21.95 23.04 -0.18
N PRO A 156 20.74 23.23 0.39
CA PRO A 156 20.50 24.11 1.55
C PRO A 156 20.96 23.48 2.88
N LEU A 157 22.10 22.79 2.87
CA LEU A 157 22.79 22.21 4.03
C LEU A 157 23.87 23.22 4.46
N SER A 158 23.72 23.78 5.66
CA SER A 158 24.29 25.09 6.05
C SER A 158 25.83 25.19 6.22
N ALA A 159 26.61 24.29 5.59
CA ALA A 159 28.07 24.25 5.66
C ALA A 159 28.78 24.94 4.48
N LEU A 160 28.19 24.97 3.27
CA LEU A 160 28.82 25.57 2.09
C LEU A 160 28.62 27.09 1.98
N GLY A 161 27.58 27.62 2.62
CA GLY A 161 27.21 29.05 2.63
C GLY A 161 28.12 29.93 3.50
N GLY A 162 29.43 29.90 3.27
CA GLY A 162 30.45 30.70 3.97
C GLY A 162 30.37 32.21 3.69
N GLY A 163 29.29 32.86 4.11
CA GLY A 163 29.09 34.30 3.89
C GLY A 163 27.76 34.80 4.43
N GLY A 164 27.75 35.24 5.69
CA GLY A 164 26.54 35.65 6.40
C GLY A 164 25.79 36.81 5.74
N ARG A 165 24.78 36.50 4.93
CA ARG A 165 23.71 37.45 4.58
C ARG A 165 22.71 37.46 5.72
N LYS A 166 22.80 38.49 6.58
CA LYS A 166 21.79 38.76 7.61
C LYS A 166 20.42 38.86 6.93
N ALA A 167 19.52 37.93 7.21
CA ALA A 167 18.11 38.12 6.90
C ALA A 167 17.65 39.43 7.58
N PRO A 168 17.08 40.40 6.84
CA PRO A 168 16.46 41.55 7.46
C PRO A 168 15.34 41.04 8.37
N ARG A 169 15.45 41.29 9.68
CA ARG A 169 14.30 41.16 10.57
C ARG A 169 13.35 42.29 10.23
N GLU A 170 12.40 42.01 9.33
CA GLU A 170 11.28 42.90 9.08
C GLU A 170 10.48 43.00 10.37
N ARG A 171 10.59 44.17 11.00
CA ARG A 171 10.00 44.46 12.29
C ARG A 171 8.59 44.95 12.04
N GLU A 172 7.69 44.00 11.80
CA GLU A 172 6.27 44.27 11.53
C GLU A 172 5.66 45.09 12.67
N ARG A 173 5.55 46.40 12.43
CA ARG A 173 5.05 47.37 13.39
C ARG A 173 3.54 47.44 13.21
N ILE A 174 2.82 46.83 14.13
CA ILE A 174 1.37 46.96 14.26
C ILE A 174 1.01 48.45 14.31
N GLU A 175 0.39 48.98 13.27
CA GLU A 175 -0.30 50.27 13.31
C GLU A 175 -1.72 50.19 12.75
N ARG A 176 -2.64 50.09 13.70
CA ARG A 176 -4.09 50.26 13.66
C ARG A 176 -4.51 51.51 12.85
N GLY A 177 -5.34 51.36 11.82
CA GLY A 177 -5.99 52.51 11.16
C GLY A 177 -6.94 52.21 10.00
N SER A 178 -8.25 52.23 10.30
CA SER A 178 -9.36 52.63 9.40
C SER A 178 -9.79 51.76 8.21
N THR A 179 -11.06 51.32 8.29
CA THR A 179 -11.90 50.84 7.18
C THR A 179 -12.45 52.01 6.33
N PRO A 180 -13.02 51.73 5.14
CA PRO A 180 -14.47 51.49 5.09
C PRO A 180 -14.87 50.25 4.27
N ALA A 181 -16.06 49.71 4.58
CA ALA A 181 -16.62 48.54 3.91
C ALA A 181 -17.69 48.91 2.86
N ILE A 182 -17.84 48.06 1.85
CA ILE A 182 -18.97 48.02 0.91
C ILE A 182 -19.75 46.71 1.15
N ALA A 183 -21.06 46.74 0.92
CA ALA A 183 -22.01 45.62 1.06
C ALA A 183 -21.72 44.45 0.07
N ASP A 184 -22.36 43.27 0.13
CA ASP A 184 -23.70 42.94 0.61
C ASP A 184 -23.91 41.43 0.93
N ALA A 185 -25.01 41.16 1.66
CA ALA A 185 -25.82 39.93 1.75
C ALA A 185 -25.18 38.52 1.83
N SER A 186 -25.42 37.83 2.97
CA SER A 186 -26.00 36.47 2.98
C SER A 186 -26.57 36.03 4.34
N VAL A 187 -27.91 36.07 4.40
CA VAL A 187 -28.86 35.17 5.10
C VAL A 187 -28.47 34.49 6.43
N ASP A 188 -29.12 35.00 7.48
CA ASP A 188 -29.50 34.38 8.76
C ASP A 188 -29.63 32.84 8.81
N ARG A 189 -28.92 32.21 9.78
CA ARG A 189 -29.45 31.00 10.44
C ARG A 189 -29.06 30.89 11.92
N ARG A 190 -29.98 31.35 12.78
CA ARG A 190 -29.95 31.12 14.24
C ARG A 190 -29.67 29.66 14.67
N GLN A 191 -28.70 29.54 15.58
CA GLN A 191 -28.77 28.82 16.87
C GLN A 191 -29.60 27.52 16.97
N ARG A 192 -28.95 26.44 17.43
CA ARG A 192 -29.25 25.83 18.75
C ARG A 192 -28.09 24.95 19.24
N ARG A 193 -27.82 24.99 20.55
CA ARG A 193 -26.81 24.15 21.21
C ARG A 193 -27.41 22.82 21.67
N ILE A 194 -26.51 21.84 21.69
CA ILE A 194 -26.61 20.49 22.26
C ILE A 194 -27.24 20.48 23.66
N GLY A 195 -28.11 19.50 23.92
CA GLY A 195 -28.62 19.15 25.24
C GLY A 195 -29.56 17.95 25.17
N THR A 196 -29.12 16.78 25.65
CA THR A 196 -29.89 15.52 25.62
C THR A 196 -29.67 14.72 26.91
N PRO A 197 -30.74 14.38 27.66
CA PRO A 197 -30.71 13.36 28.70
C PRO A 197 -31.71 12.21 28.44
N ALA A 198 -31.26 10.96 28.55
CA ALA A 198 -32.06 9.73 28.68
C ALA A 198 -31.10 8.57 29.06
N GLY A 199 -31.47 7.50 29.79
CA GLY A 199 -32.69 7.18 30.56
C GLY A 199 -32.29 6.56 31.92
N GLU A 200 -33.13 6.59 32.95
CA GLU A 200 -34.21 5.63 33.26
C GLU A 200 -33.77 4.18 33.52
N GLY A 201 -34.29 3.59 34.61
CA GLY A 201 -33.73 2.41 35.24
C GLY A 201 -34.68 1.23 35.48
N HIS A 202 -34.04 0.08 35.73
CA HIS A 202 -34.48 -1.25 36.16
C HIS A 202 -35.85 -1.53 36.82
N ARG A 203 -36.26 -2.82 36.66
CA ARG A 203 -37.16 -3.71 37.46
C ARG A 203 -38.67 -3.71 37.11
N GLU A 204 -39.41 -4.84 37.10
CA GLU A 204 -39.13 -6.29 37.31
C GLU A 204 -40.33 -7.19 36.86
N ARG A 205 -40.12 -8.52 36.76
CA ARG A 205 -41.07 -9.70 36.70
C ARG A 205 -41.36 -10.29 35.31
N ARG A 206 -41.03 -11.58 35.03
CA ARG A 206 -41.66 -12.90 35.39
C ARG A 206 -42.90 -13.21 34.51
N ASP A 207 -43.16 -14.41 33.96
CA ASP A 207 -42.70 -15.78 34.31
C ASP A 207 -42.87 -16.83 33.16
N THR A 208 -42.25 -18.02 33.34
CA THR A 208 -42.53 -19.37 32.77
C THR A 208 -42.57 -19.71 31.26
N GLY A 209 -41.83 -20.77 30.87
CA GLY A 209 -42.16 -21.72 29.78
C GLY A 209 -40.95 -22.14 28.90
N LYS A 210 -40.20 -23.22 29.21
CA LYS A 210 -40.39 -24.61 28.73
C LYS A 210 -40.39 -24.75 27.18
N LEU A 211 -39.57 -25.57 26.50
CA LEU A 211 -38.49 -26.53 26.86
C LEU A 211 -37.33 -26.39 25.81
N GLU A 212 -36.33 -27.25 25.57
CA GLU A 212 -36.02 -28.63 25.97
C GLU A 212 -34.47 -28.88 26.02
N THR A 213 -33.92 -29.75 25.15
CA THR A 213 -32.61 -30.44 25.16
C THR A 213 -32.02 -30.50 23.73
N ASP A 214 -30.73 -30.68 23.41
CA ASP A 214 -29.77 -31.73 23.82
C ASP A 214 -28.30 -31.39 23.43
N ASP A 215 -27.36 -32.16 23.98
CA ASP A 215 -25.91 -32.07 23.78
C ASP A 215 -25.40 -32.46 22.38
N CYS A 216 -24.30 -31.81 21.92
CA CYS A 216 -23.26 -32.52 21.17
C CYS A 216 -21.88 -31.83 21.22
N ALA A 217 -21.14 -32.03 22.31
CA ALA A 217 -19.72 -31.72 22.38
C ALA A 217 -18.87 -33.00 22.24
N SER A 218 -18.41 -33.34 21.02
CA SER A 218 -17.22 -34.18 20.76
C SER A 218 -16.96 -34.46 19.27
N ALA A 219 -16.04 -33.72 18.63
CA ALA A 219 -15.44 -34.14 17.34
C ALA A 219 -14.07 -33.48 17.04
N ALA A 220 -13.18 -33.32 18.02
CA ALA A 220 -11.79 -32.98 17.73
C ALA A 220 -10.99 -34.23 17.36
N ARG A 221 -10.76 -34.47 16.05
CA ARG A 221 -9.54 -35.15 15.53
C ARG A 221 -9.43 -35.21 13.98
N ARG A 222 -8.45 -34.45 13.46
CA ARG A 222 -7.44 -34.83 12.44
C ARG A 222 -7.89 -35.37 11.06
N HIS A 223 -7.69 -34.56 10.03
CA HIS A 223 -7.15 -35.02 8.73
C HIS A 223 -5.97 -34.12 8.29
N PRO A 224 -5.00 -34.64 7.50
CA PRO A 224 -3.70 -34.00 7.32
C PRO A 224 -3.63 -33.05 6.13
N CYS A 225 -2.96 -31.90 6.29
CA CYS A 225 -2.50 -31.10 5.15
C CYS A 225 -1.30 -31.79 4.49
N THR A 226 -1.42 -32.14 3.21
CA THR A 226 -0.27 -32.52 2.38
C THR A 226 0.53 -31.27 2.04
N ALA A 227 1.65 -31.06 2.74
CA ALA A 227 2.58 -29.98 2.44
C ALA A 227 3.34 -30.28 1.14
N ALA A 228 3.11 -29.47 0.10
CA ALA A 228 4.08 -29.31 -0.97
C ALA A 228 5.17 -28.35 -0.47
N PHE A 229 6.39 -28.85 -0.32
CA PHE A 229 7.54 -28.01 -0.01
C PHE A 229 7.82 -27.06 -1.19
N PHE A 230 7.88 -25.77 -0.90
CA PHE A 230 8.64 -24.81 -1.71
C PHE A 230 9.42 -23.93 -0.72
N GLU A 231 10.73 -23.83 -0.92
CA GLU A 231 11.61 -23.18 0.05
C GLU A 231 11.48 -21.65 0.03
N GLU A 232 11.66 -21.09 1.23
CA GLU A 232 11.97 -19.69 1.56
C GLU A 232 11.06 -18.58 1.00
N GLY A 233 10.17 -18.08 1.88
CA GLY A 233 9.86 -16.65 1.92
C GLY A 233 8.48 -16.21 1.45
N SER A 234 7.39 -16.84 1.91
CA SER A 234 6.04 -16.27 1.73
C SER A 234 5.13 -16.47 2.95
N ALA A 235 4.32 -15.44 3.23
CA ALA A 235 3.37 -15.46 4.34
C ALA A 235 2.14 -16.31 4.00
N CYS A 236 1.76 -17.22 4.91
CA CYS A 236 0.53 -17.99 4.79
C CYS A 236 -0.70 -17.08 4.87
N VAL A 237 -1.32 -16.79 3.72
CA VAL A 237 -2.68 -16.21 3.69
C VAL A 237 -3.69 -17.34 3.73
N CYS A 238 -4.12 -17.70 4.94
CA CYS A 238 -5.29 -18.56 5.12
C CYS A 238 -6.54 -17.80 4.69
N ALA A 239 -7.10 -18.14 3.53
CA ALA A 239 -8.44 -17.72 3.15
C ALA A 239 -9.47 -18.53 3.94
N CYS A 240 -9.83 -18.06 5.13
CA CYS A 240 -11.04 -18.50 5.81
C CYS A 240 -12.23 -17.68 5.32
N ASP A 241 -13.28 -18.37 4.85
CA ASP A 241 -14.58 -17.75 4.61
C ASP A 241 -15.09 -17.06 5.89
N GLY A 242 -15.54 -15.81 5.77
CA GLY A 242 -15.93 -15.02 6.93
C GLY A 242 -16.51 -13.65 6.56
N LEU A 243 -17.82 -13.62 6.28
CA LEU A 243 -18.58 -12.38 6.18
C LEU A 243 -18.56 -11.62 7.52
N CYS A 244 -17.93 -10.44 7.54
CA CYS A 244 -18.20 -9.42 8.55
C CYS A 244 -18.74 -8.15 7.89
N LEU A 245 -20.08 -8.04 7.82
CA LEU A 245 -20.74 -6.75 7.59
C LEU A 245 -20.82 -5.99 8.92
N ARG A 246 -19.87 -5.09 9.17
CA ARG A 246 -20.04 -3.71 9.71
C ARG A 246 -18.71 -3.14 10.20
#